data_AF-K2D9U2-F1
#
_entry.id   AF-K2D9U2-F1
#
_cell.length_a   1.000
_cell.length_b   1.000
_cell.length_c   1.000
_cell.angle_alpha   90.00
_cell.angle_beta   90.00
_cell.angle_gamma   90.00
#
_symmetry.space_group_name_H-M   'P 1'
#
loop_
_entity.id
_entity.type
_entity.pdbx_description
1 polymer ?
#
loop_
_entity_poly.entity_id
_entity_poly.type
_entity_poly.pdbx_seq_one_letter_code
_entity_poly.pdbx_strand_id
1 'polypeptide(L)'
;MNKRSQISINIMNKNKIFNFLDILIYAILFLVLGQYIVKDFNGIKSSRPFFILRNINLSYDAKMEMMVGKTSYNYVIFLKENTPEDSTILIPPQGFPWPHTSNVGYFRYFLYPRKLVNGNEKDSKVDLKSVDFVLIDYGETKISQYGFTNVWPKFDVDGEYIIYWDPVSKKTWKADNSKYTYDKSDLVEKWGIVKIKK
;
A
#
# COMPACT_ATOMS: atom_id res chain seq x y z
N MET A 1 22.97 -40.46 -71.31
CA MET A 1 21.82 -40.91 -70.50
C MET A 1 22.36 -41.67 -69.29
N ASN A 2 21.98 -41.48 -68.02
CA ASN A 2 21.04 -40.56 -67.39
C ASN A 2 21.40 -40.46 -65.88
N LYS A 3 22.29 -39.53 -65.49
CA LYS A 3 22.78 -39.37 -64.09
C LYS A 3 21.82 -38.57 -63.19
N ARG A 4 20.63 -38.23 -63.70
CA ARG A 4 19.62 -37.40 -63.02
C ARG A 4 18.57 -38.19 -62.22
N SER A 5 18.50 -39.52 -62.31
CA SER A 5 17.44 -40.28 -61.62
C SER A 5 17.77 -40.75 -60.20
N GLN A 6 19.03 -40.65 -59.74
CA GLN A 6 19.40 -41.05 -58.37
C GLN A 6 19.36 -39.89 -57.35
N ILE A 7 19.31 -38.63 -57.80
CA ILE A 7 19.27 -37.47 -56.90
C ILE A 7 17.84 -37.26 -56.32
N SER A 8 16.80 -37.76 -57.00
CA SER A 8 15.40 -37.53 -56.61
C SER A 8 14.87 -38.44 -55.50
N ILE A 9 15.55 -39.54 -55.16
CA ILE A 9 15.04 -40.52 -54.18
C ILE A 9 15.51 -40.19 -52.76
N ASN A 10 16.59 -39.42 -52.60
CA ASN A 10 17.20 -39.17 -51.29
C ASN A 10 16.64 -37.94 -50.53
N ILE A 11 15.61 -37.27 -51.06
CA ILE A 11 14.99 -36.09 -50.44
C ILE A 11 13.67 -36.45 -49.71
N MET A 12 13.10 -37.64 -49.95
CA MET A 12 11.74 -38.00 -49.48
C MET A 12 11.68 -38.97 -48.29
N ASN A 13 12.66 -38.97 -47.37
CA ASN A 13 12.49 -39.76 -46.13
C ASN A 13 13.12 -39.13 -44.89
N LYS A 14 12.96 -37.81 -44.74
CA LYS A 14 13.24 -37.07 -43.49
C LYS A 14 11.98 -36.71 -42.71
N ASN A 15 10.90 -37.46 -42.89
CA ASN A 15 9.79 -37.42 -41.95
C ASN A 15 10.23 -38.18 -40.70
N LYS A 16 10.96 -37.50 -39.80
CA LYS A 16 11.14 -37.98 -38.43
C LYS A 16 9.74 -38.09 -37.83
N ILE A 17 9.17 -39.29 -37.87
CA ILE A 17 8.00 -39.64 -37.08
C ILE A 17 8.46 -39.45 -35.64
N PHE A 18 7.87 -38.48 -34.95
CA PHE A 18 8.12 -38.29 -33.52
C PHE A 18 7.82 -39.62 -32.83
N ASN A 19 8.78 -40.14 -32.07
CA ASN A 19 8.54 -41.33 -31.29
C ASN A 19 7.55 -40.99 -30.17
N PHE A 20 6.81 -41.98 -29.68
CA PHE A 20 5.86 -41.79 -28.57
C PHE A 20 6.48 -41.07 -27.37
N LEU A 21 7.77 -41.30 -27.11
CA LEU A 21 8.54 -40.62 -26.07
C LEU A 21 8.66 -39.11 -26.30
N ASP A 22 8.87 -38.67 -27.55
CA ASP A 22 8.97 -37.26 -27.89
C ASP A 22 7.62 -36.56 -27.67
N ILE A 23 6.53 -37.20 -28.08
CA ILE A 23 5.16 -36.70 -27.86
C ILE A 23 4.88 -36.54 -26.37
N LEU A 24 5.29 -37.52 -25.55
CA LEU A 24 5.13 -37.46 -24.10
C LEU A 24 5.95 -36.30 -23.50
N ILE A 25 7.19 -36.10 -23.94
CA ILE A 25 8.04 -34.99 -23.50
C ILE A 25 7.40 -33.64 -23.85
N TYR A 26 6.90 -33.48 -25.08
CA TYR A 26 6.22 -32.23 -25.47
C TYR A 26 4.92 -32.01 -24.70
N ALA A 27 4.14 -33.06 -24.42
CA ALA A 27 2.94 -32.96 -23.61
C ALA A 27 3.25 -32.52 -22.17
N ILE A 28 4.31 -33.06 -21.56
CA ILE A 28 4.77 -32.67 -20.23
C ILE A 28 5.26 -31.21 -20.23
N LEU A 29 6.07 -30.82 -21.22
CA LEU A 29 6.53 -29.43 -21.36
C LEU A 29 5.36 -28.46 -21.54
N PHE A 30 4.36 -28.83 -22.34
CA PHE A 30 3.16 -28.03 -22.53
C PHE A 30 2.36 -27.87 -21.24
N LEU A 31 2.19 -28.95 -20.45
CA LEU A 31 1.51 -28.89 -19.15
C LEU A 31 2.27 -28.00 -18.15
N VAL A 32 3.60 -28.13 -18.09
CA VAL A 32 4.45 -27.30 -17.21
C VAL A 32 4.35 -25.83 -17.61
N LEU A 33 4.51 -25.50 -18.90
CA LEU A 33 4.36 -24.13 -19.41
C LEU A 33 2.95 -23.58 -19.16
N GLY A 34 1.93 -24.42 -19.33
CA GLY A 34 0.54 -24.07 -19.02
C GLY A 34 0.34 -23.66 -17.56
N GLN A 35 1.00 -24.33 -16.60
CA GLN A 35 0.93 -23.96 -15.19
C GLN A 35 1.57 -22.59 -14.90
N TYR A 36 2.68 -22.25 -15.55
CA TYR A 36 3.30 -20.92 -15.42
C TYR A 36 2.42 -19.82 -16.02
N ILE A 37 1.86 -20.06 -17.21
CA ILE A 37 0.93 -19.11 -17.86
C ILE A 37 -0.31 -18.87 -16.99
N VAL A 38 -0.91 -19.92 -16.40
CA VAL A 38 -2.08 -19.78 -15.53
C VAL A 38 -1.74 -19.02 -14.24
N LYS A 39 -0.56 -19.25 -13.65
CA LYS A 39 -0.09 -18.49 -12.48
C LYS A 39 0.11 -17.02 -12.81
N ASP A 40 0.73 -16.71 -13.94
CA ASP A 40 0.95 -15.34 -14.40
C ASP A 40 -0.38 -14.64 -14.74
N PHE A 41 -1.33 -15.34 -15.37
CA PHE A 41 -2.67 -14.80 -15.63
C PHE A 41 -3.45 -14.49 -14.35
N ASN A 42 -3.33 -15.34 -13.32
CA ASN A 42 -3.93 -15.06 -12.02
C ASN A 42 -3.25 -13.85 -11.35
N GLY A 43 -1.93 -13.70 -11.49
CA GLY A 43 -1.18 -12.50 -11.07
C GLY A 43 -1.60 -11.22 -11.81
N ILE A 44 -1.85 -11.31 -13.12
CA ILE A 44 -2.33 -10.19 -13.95
C ILE A 44 -3.75 -9.78 -13.55
N LYS A 45 -4.64 -10.73 -13.21
CA LYS A 45 -5.98 -10.43 -12.69
C LYS A 45 -5.95 -9.64 -11.38
N SER A 46 -4.92 -9.82 -10.56
CA SER A 46 -4.68 -9.03 -9.34
C SER A 46 -3.90 -7.73 -9.56
N SER A 47 -3.49 -7.41 -10.78
CA SER A 47 -2.73 -6.20 -11.07
C SER A 47 -3.60 -4.93 -11.01
N ARG A 48 -3.00 -3.80 -10.56
CA ARG A 48 -3.68 -2.49 -10.48
C ARG A 48 -4.34 -2.04 -11.80
N PRO A 49 -3.69 -2.17 -12.98
CA PRO A 49 -4.32 -1.77 -14.24
C PRO A 49 -5.59 -2.56 -14.54
N PHE A 50 -5.58 -3.87 -14.28
CA PHE A 50 -6.75 -4.71 -14.51
C PHE A 50 -7.88 -4.44 -13.51
N PHE A 51 -7.54 -4.12 -12.25
CA PHE A 51 -8.50 -3.63 -11.27
C PHE A 51 -9.19 -2.33 -11.73
N ILE A 52 -8.42 -1.37 -12.24
CA ILE A 52 -8.96 -0.09 -12.73
C ILE A 52 -9.88 -0.32 -13.95
N LEU A 53 -9.47 -1.18 -14.90
CA LEU A 53 -10.26 -1.50 -16.09
C LEU A 53 -11.58 -2.20 -15.75
N ARG A 54 -11.57 -3.14 -14.79
CA ARG A 54 -12.79 -3.81 -14.32
C ARG A 54 -13.78 -2.89 -13.62
N ASN A 55 -13.28 -1.81 -13.04
CA ASN A 55 -14.07 -0.87 -12.26
C ASN A 55 -14.23 0.48 -12.99
N ILE A 56 -14.25 0.51 -14.33
CA ILE A 56 -14.22 1.77 -15.09
C ILE A 56 -15.34 2.74 -14.67
N ASN A 57 -16.51 2.21 -14.32
CA ASN A 57 -17.70 2.96 -13.90
C ASN A 57 -17.62 3.54 -12.48
N LEU A 58 -16.63 3.15 -11.67
CA LEU A 58 -16.45 3.71 -10.33
C LEU A 58 -15.70 5.05 -10.40
N SER A 59 -16.04 5.95 -9.48
CA SER A 59 -15.28 7.19 -9.28
C SER A 59 -13.83 6.87 -8.87
N TYR A 60 -12.95 7.85 -9.04
CA TYR A 60 -11.56 7.72 -8.60
C TYR A 60 -11.48 7.39 -7.10
N ASP A 61 -12.26 8.09 -6.27
CA ASP A 61 -12.29 7.87 -4.82
C ASP A 61 -12.76 6.47 -4.46
N ALA A 62 -13.82 5.97 -5.09
CA ALA A 62 -14.31 4.61 -4.86
C ALA A 62 -13.25 3.57 -5.25
N LYS A 63 -12.51 3.78 -6.35
CA LYS A 63 -11.39 2.92 -6.75
C LYS A 63 -10.28 2.95 -5.71
N MET A 64 -9.95 4.12 -5.16
CA MET A 64 -8.93 4.22 -4.11
C MET A 64 -9.38 3.54 -2.84
N GLU A 65 -10.58 3.82 -2.34
CA GLU A 65 -11.14 3.17 -1.14
C GLU A 65 -11.08 1.64 -1.24
N MET A 66 -11.38 1.07 -2.41
CA MET A 66 -11.28 -0.37 -2.65
C MET A 66 -9.84 -0.90 -2.71
N MET A 67 -8.90 -0.14 -3.29
CA MET A 67 -7.52 -0.59 -3.42
C MET A 67 -6.72 -0.48 -2.13
N VAL A 68 -7.00 0.54 -1.31
CA VAL A 68 -6.15 0.89 -0.15
C VAL A 68 -6.85 0.78 1.19
N GLY A 69 -8.13 0.46 1.16
CA GLY A 69 -8.99 0.46 2.34
C GLY A 69 -9.65 1.82 2.55
N LYS A 70 -10.95 1.76 2.88
CA LYS A 70 -11.79 2.93 3.08
C LYS A 70 -11.26 3.85 4.18
N THR A 71 -10.85 3.31 5.33
CA THR A 71 -10.33 4.09 6.46
C THR A 71 -9.03 4.81 6.07
N SER A 72 -8.05 4.07 5.54
CA SER A 72 -6.76 4.63 5.13
C SER A 72 -6.93 5.77 4.11
N TYR A 73 -7.79 5.58 3.09
CA TYR A 73 -8.03 6.60 2.07
C TYR A 73 -8.73 7.84 2.63
N ASN A 74 -9.80 7.67 3.40
CA ASN A 74 -10.52 8.81 3.95
C ASN A 74 -9.66 9.57 4.97
N TYR A 75 -8.80 8.88 5.71
CA TYR A 75 -7.86 9.52 6.61
C TYR A 75 -6.84 10.38 5.85
N VAL A 76 -6.30 9.87 4.74
CA VAL A 76 -5.47 10.69 3.82
C VAL A 76 -6.19 11.95 3.36
N ILE A 77 -7.47 11.86 2.96
CA ILE A 77 -8.25 13.02 2.50
C ILE A 77 -8.40 14.03 3.63
N PHE A 78 -8.74 13.56 4.83
CA PHE A 78 -8.78 14.39 6.03
C PHE A 78 -7.46 15.15 6.25
N LEU A 79 -6.31 14.49 6.11
CA LEU A 79 -5.00 15.13 6.27
C LEU A 79 -4.74 16.19 5.20
N LYS A 80 -5.10 15.93 3.94
CA LYS A 80 -4.94 16.92 2.85
C LYS A 80 -5.75 18.18 3.10
N GLU A 81 -6.97 18.03 3.60
CA GLU A 81 -7.88 19.14 3.88
C GLU A 81 -7.46 19.96 5.10
N ASN A 82 -6.73 19.37 6.04
CA ASN A 82 -6.39 19.98 7.33
C ASN A 82 -4.90 20.29 7.53
N THR A 83 -4.08 20.14 6.48
CA THR A 83 -2.65 20.50 6.53
C THR A 83 -2.24 21.26 5.26
N PRO A 84 -1.44 22.34 5.34
CA PRO A 84 -0.87 23.03 4.17
C PRO A 84 0.05 22.12 3.33
N GLU A 85 0.19 22.43 2.06
CA GLU A 85 1.02 21.65 1.12
C GLU A 85 2.52 21.67 1.44
N ASP A 86 3.03 22.76 2.01
CA ASP A 86 4.44 22.95 2.37
C ASP A 86 4.81 22.39 3.77
N SER A 87 3.83 21.81 4.46
CA SER A 87 4.00 21.34 5.83
C SER A 87 4.85 20.08 5.96
N THR A 88 5.48 19.94 7.13
CA THR A 88 6.15 18.70 7.57
C THR A 88 5.30 17.97 8.61
N ILE A 89 4.96 16.71 8.33
CA ILE A 89 4.11 15.88 9.19
C ILE A 89 4.94 14.73 9.79
N LEU A 90 4.91 14.62 11.12
CA LEU A 90 5.45 13.47 11.84
C LEU A 90 4.44 12.32 11.81
N ILE A 91 4.89 11.17 11.32
CA ILE A 91 4.09 9.96 11.12
C ILE A 91 4.59 8.80 12.02
N PRO A 92 3.78 7.75 12.25
CA PRO A 92 4.20 6.60 13.07
C PRO A 92 5.48 5.90 12.57
N PRO A 93 6.17 5.11 13.40
CA PRO A 93 7.31 4.31 12.95
C PRO A 93 6.88 3.28 11.90
N GLN A 94 7.76 2.99 10.94
CA GLN A 94 7.45 2.02 9.90
C GLN A 94 7.25 0.61 10.47
N GLY A 95 6.03 0.09 10.39
CA GLY A 95 5.68 -1.25 10.86
C GLY A 95 4.20 -1.42 11.11
N PHE A 96 3.81 -2.63 11.52
CA PHE A 96 2.47 -2.89 12.02
C PHE A 96 2.30 -2.31 13.43
N PRO A 97 1.18 -1.66 13.77
CA PRO A 97 -0.13 -1.76 13.12
C PRO A 97 -0.40 -0.75 11.99
N TRP A 98 0.62 -0.01 11.52
CA TRP A 98 0.47 1.09 10.56
C TRP A 98 0.99 0.77 9.13
N PRO A 99 0.61 -0.33 8.45
CA PRO A 99 1.24 -0.73 7.19
C PRO A 99 1.20 0.33 6.08
N HIS A 100 0.23 1.27 6.11
CA HIS A 100 0.12 2.33 5.12
C HIS A 100 0.60 3.68 5.66
N THR A 101 0.05 4.16 6.78
CA THR A 101 0.32 5.51 7.31
C THR A 101 1.73 5.69 7.85
N SER A 102 2.44 4.61 8.20
CA SER A 102 3.87 4.68 8.56
C SER A 102 4.83 4.54 7.38
N ASN A 103 4.36 4.15 6.20
CA ASN A 103 5.19 3.97 5.02
C ASN A 103 5.30 5.28 4.25
N VAL A 104 6.41 6.01 4.42
CA VAL A 104 6.62 7.33 3.78
C VAL A 104 6.42 7.30 2.26
N GLY A 105 6.97 6.30 1.57
CA GLY A 105 6.87 6.23 0.11
C GLY A 105 5.43 6.06 -0.35
N TYR A 106 4.70 5.19 0.35
CA TYR A 106 3.29 4.96 0.10
C TYR A 106 2.43 6.19 0.45
N PHE A 107 2.62 6.77 1.64
CA PHE A 107 1.79 7.85 2.15
C PHE A 107 2.04 9.17 1.39
N ARG A 108 3.28 9.38 0.94
CA ARG A 108 3.65 10.52 0.08
C ARG A 108 2.93 10.50 -1.26
N TYR A 109 2.59 9.33 -1.82
CA TYR A 109 1.81 9.25 -3.06
C TYR A 109 0.52 10.08 -2.97
N PHE A 110 -0.10 10.13 -1.80
CA PHE A 110 -1.32 10.90 -1.59
C PHE A 110 -1.11 12.30 -1.03
N LEU A 111 -0.11 12.49 -0.17
CA LEU A 111 0.10 13.72 0.60
C LEU A 111 1.08 14.72 -0.04
N TYR A 112 1.75 14.34 -1.14
CA TYR A 112 2.64 15.22 -1.88
C TYR A 112 1.97 16.60 -2.15
N PRO A 113 2.67 17.73 -1.94
CA PRO A 113 4.13 17.87 -1.71
C PRO A 113 4.59 17.89 -0.24
N ARG A 114 3.71 17.54 0.72
CA ARG A 114 4.04 17.56 2.15
C ARG A 114 5.24 16.68 2.47
N LYS A 115 6.10 17.15 3.39
CA LYS A 115 7.23 16.37 3.91
C LYS A 115 6.72 15.43 4.99
N LEU A 116 7.14 14.17 4.94
CA LEU A 116 6.77 13.15 5.92
C LEU A 116 8.03 12.64 6.61
N VAL A 117 7.99 12.55 7.94
CA VAL A 117 9.10 12.09 8.77
C VAL A 117 8.56 11.05 9.76
N ASN A 118 9.19 9.88 9.85
CA ASN A 118 8.79 8.88 10.84
C ASN A 118 9.31 9.24 12.23
N GLY A 119 8.45 9.10 13.24
CA GLY A 119 8.84 9.01 14.63
C GLY A 119 9.28 7.60 15.03
N ASN A 120 9.45 7.40 16.34
CA ASN A 120 9.59 6.09 16.96
C ASN A 120 8.27 5.68 17.62
N GLU A 121 8.23 4.46 18.14
CA GLU A 121 7.05 3.93 18.80
C GLU A 121 6.65 4.71 20.06
N LYS A 122 7.64 5.18 20.83
CA LYS A 122 7.45 5.80 22.15
C LYS A 122 7.95 7.23 22.24
N ASP A 123 8.51 7.77 21.15
CA ASP A 123 9.04 9.12 21.10
C ASP A 123 9.00 9.66 19.67
N SER A 124 9.25 10.97 19.54
CA SER A 124 9.16 11.66 18.26
C SER A 124 10.32 11.36 17.30
N LYS A 125 11.43 10.76 17.76
CA LYS A 125 12.72 10.62 17.05
C LYS A 125 13.41 11.92 16.63
N VAL A 126 12.65 12.98 16.39
CA VAL A 126 13.09 14.31 15.94
C VAL A 126 12.64 15.38 16.91
N ASP A 127 13.25 16.56 16.82
CA ASP A 127 12.76 17.73 17.54
C ASP A 127 11.35 18.08 17.04
N LEU A 128 10.36 18.11 17.95
CA LEU A 128 8.98 18.47 17.61
C LEU A 128 8.86 19.87 17.01
N LYS A 129 9.78 20.80 17.33
CA LYS A 129 9.80 22.14 16.72
C LYS A 129 10.20 22.13 15.25
N SER A 130 10.78 21.03 14.76
CA SER A 130 11.17 20.87 13.35
C SER A 130 10.03 20.40 12.44
N VAL A 131 8.88 20.03 13.02
CA VAL A 131 7.69 19.58 12.27
C VAL A 131 6.52 20.54 12.48
N ASP A 132 5.59 20.55 11.53
CA ASP A 132 4.40 21.40 11.58
C ASP A 132 3.21 20.69 12.20
N PHE A 133 3.12 19.37 12.02
CA PHE A 133 2.03 18.53 12.50
C PHE A 133 2.54 17.18 13.02
N VAL A 134 1.81 16.60 13.97
CA VAL A 134 1.97 15.21 14.42
C VAL A 134 0.67 14.47 14.18
N LEU A 135 0.72 13.32 13.53
CA LEU A 135 -0.44 12.46 13.33
C LEU A 135 -0.91 11.83 14.64
N ILE A 136 -2.23 11.69 14.79
CA ILE A 136 -2.85 10.80 15.77
C ILE A 136 -3.42 9.64 14.97
N ASP A 137 -2.88 8.44 15.16
CA ASP A 137 -3.15 7.29 14.31
C ASP A 137 -3.35 6.01 15.13
N TYR A 138 -4.53 5.40 15.01
CA TYR A 138 -4.81 4.15 15.71
C TYR A 138 -4.13 2.94 15.07
N GLY A 139 -3.89 2.94 13.76
CA GLY A 139 -3.40 1.81 12.99
C GLY A 139 -4.52 1.09 12.21
N GLU A 140 -4.19 0.64 11.00
CA GLU A 140 -5.15 0.04 10.07
C GLU A 140 -5.36 -1.46 10.31
N THR A 141 -4.60 -2.07 11.24
CA THR A 141 -4.71 -3.50 11.56
C THR A 141 -4.51 -3.79 13.04
N LYS A 142 -4.95 -4.99 13.43
CA LYS A 142 -4.75 -5.57 14.77
C LYS A 142 -3.43 -6.36 14.88
N ILE A 143 -2.72 -6.53 13.77
CA ILE A 143 -1.41 -7.19 13.74
C ILE A 143 -0.39 -6.25 14.37
N SER A 144 0.52 -6.81 15.16
CA SER A 144 1.65 -6.11 15.76
C SER A 144 2.96 -6.65 15.21
N GLN A 145 3.93 -5.75 15.02
CA GLN A 145 5.32 -6.09 14.71
C GLN A 145 6.22 -5.29 15.64
N TYR A 146 7.39 -5.84 16.00
CA TYR A 146 8.36 -5.16 16.88
C TYR A 146 7.82 -4.77 18.27
N GLY A 147 6.72 -5.40 18.71
CA GLY A 147 6.03 -5.08 19.96
C GLY A 147 5.21 -3.80 19.91
N PHE A 148 4.94 -3.26 18.71
CA PHE A 148 4.13 -2.07 18.54
C PHE A 148 2.67 -2.35 18.88
N THR A 149 1.97 -1.34 19.37
CA THR A 149 0.52 -1.45 19.62
C THR A 149 -0.22 -0.31 18.94
N ASN A 150 -1.52 -0.49 18.73
CA ASN A 150 -2.39 0.57 18.25
C ASN A 150 -2.27 1.83 19.13
N VAL A 151 -2.69 2.96 18.55
CA VAL A 151 -2.54 4.33 19.07
C VAL A 151 -1.10 4.85 18.95
N TRP A 152 -0.94 5.92 18.18
CA TRP A 152 0.26 6.75 18.11
C TRP A 152 -0.18 8.21 18.01
N PRO A 153 0.52 9.18 18.63
CA PRO A 153 1.80 9.05 19.33
C PRO A 153 1.66 8.47 20.75
N LYS A 154 2.73 7.85 21.26
CA LYS A 154 2.81 7.34 22.65
C LYS A 154 3.63 8.24 23.57
N PHE A 155 3.52 9.52 23.31
CA PHE A 155 4.18 10.60 24.03
C PHE A 155 3.29 11.84 23.96
N ASP A 156 3.48 12.73 24.93
CA ASP A 156 2.73 13.97 24.98
C ASP A 156 3.15 14.92 23.86
N VAL A 157 2.18 15.64 23.30
CA VAL A 157 2.41 16.63 22.25
C VAL A 157 1.71 17.93 22.62
N ASP A 158 2.51 18.96 22.89
CA ASP A 158 2.00 20.33 23.09
C ASP A 158 1.77 21.00 21.72
N GLY A 159 0.51 21.23 21.39
CA GLY A 159 0.09 21.83 20.13
C GLY A 159 -0.54 23.21 20.28
N GLU A 160 -0.75 23.86 19.14
CA GLU A 160 -1.62 25.03 18.98
C GLU A 160 -3.09 24.61 18.95
N TYR A 161 -3.38 23.49 18.28
CA TYR A 161 -4.70 22.87 18.29
C TYR A 161 -4.62 21.38 17.90
N ILE A 162 -5.70 20.66 18.20
CA ILE A 162 -5.90 19.27 17.78
C ILE A 162 -7.19 19.19 16.97
N ILE A 163 -7.14 18.46 15.85
CA ILE A 163 -8.32 18.11 15.07
C ILE A 163 -8.43 16.59 15.08
N TYR A 164 -9.55 16.08 15.59
CA TYR A 164 -9.88 14.67 15.53
C TYR A 164 -10.77 14.36 14.34
N TRP A 165 -10.72 13.12 13.90
CA TRP A 165 -11.49 12.55 12.81
C TRP A 165 -12.10 11.22 13.26
N ASP A 166 -13.38 11.02 12.98
CA ASP A 166 -14.07 9.75 13.24
C ASP A 166 -14.11 8.92 11.95
N PRO A 167 -13.50 7.72 11.92
CA PRO A 167 -13.43 6.89 10.72
C PRO A 167 -14.81 6.36 10.26
N VAL A 168 -15.80 6.30 11.17
CA VAL A 168 -17.15 5.81 10.87
C VAL A 168 -18.02 6.93 10.30
N SER A 169 -18.14 8.05 11.03
CA SER A 169 -19.00 9.17 10.59
C SER A 169 -18.32 10.12 9.60
N LYS A 170 -17.00 10.02 9.43
CA LYS A 170 -16.14 10.94 8.68
C LYS A 170 -16.16 12.39 9.20
N LYS A 171 -16.73 12.63 10.38
CA LYS A 171 -16.81 13.97 10.96
C LYS A 171 -15.46 14.36 11.56
N THR A 172 -15.18 15.65 11.49
CA THR A 172 -14.04 16.27 12.16
C THR A 172 -14.53 17.19 13.26
N TRP A 173 -13.73 17.28 14.33
CA TRP A 173 -13.96 18.27 15.38
C TRP A 173 -12.64 18.74 15.96
N LYS A 174 -12.60 20.01 16.36
CA LYS A 174 -11.47 20.58 17.08
C LYS A 174 -11.60 20.19 18.56
N ALA A 175 -10.51 19.77 19.18
CA ALA A 175 -10.50 19.50 20.61
C ALA A 175 -10.57 20.80 21.42
N ASP A 176 -11.14 20.72 22.62
CA ASP A 176 -11.21 21.86 23.55
C ASP A 176 -9.84 22.24 24.12
N ASN A 177 -8.91 21.28 24.13
CA ASN A 177 -7.52 21.48 24.53
C ASN A 177 -6.58 21.39 23.32
N SER A 178 -5.40 21.99 23.45
CA SER A 178 -4.36 21.93 22.42
C SER A 178 -3.24 20.93 22.74
N LYS A 179 -3.33 20.24 23.88
CA LYS A 179 -2.33 19.29 24.36
C LYS A 179 -2.84 17.86 24.21
N TYR A 180 -2.15 17.08 23.37
CA TYR A 180 -2.34 15.64 23.33
C TYR A 180 -1.59 15.01 24.50
N THR A 181 -2.29 14.25 25.32
CA THR A 181 -1.70 13.50 26.43
C THR A 181 -1.81 12.02 26.14
N TYR A 182 -0.69 11.31 26.17
CA TYR A 182 -0.70 9.87 25.99
C TYR A 182 -1.09 9.19 27.30
N ASP A 183 -2.17 8.43 27.28
CA ASP A 183 -2.57 7.54 28.37
C ASP A 183 -2.48 6.09 27.90
N LYS A 184 -1.60 5.31 28.54
CA LYS A 184 -1.41 3.89 28.22
C LYS A 184 -2.67 3.05 28.47
N SER A 185 -3.55 3.48 29.36
CA SER A 185 -4.82 2.82 29.65
C SER A 185 -5.92 3.15 28.64
N ASP A 186 -5.75 4.25 27.88
CA ASP A 186 -6.69 4.69 26.86
C ASP A 186 -6.36 4.03 25.51
N LEU A 187 -7.09 2.95 25.22
CA LEU A 187 -7.01 2.20 23.97
C LEU A 187 -8.11 2.59 22.98
N VAL A 188 -8.77 3.74 23.19
CA VAL A 188 -9.83 4.19 22.30
C VAL A 188 -9.24 4.51 20.92
N GLU A 189 -9.96 4.08 19.88
CA GLU A 189 -9.62 4.40 18.50
C GLU A 189 -9.68 5.91 18.28
N LYS A 190 -8.52 6.50 17.99
CA LYS A 190 -8.37 7.94 17.75
C LYS A 190 -7.61 8.15 16.46
N TRP A 191 -8.15 9.05 15.66
CA TRP A 191 -7.53 9.52 14.45
C TRP A 191 -7.56 11.04 14.44
N GLY A 192 -6.52 11.68 13.94
CA GLY A 192 -6.45 13.14 13.94
C GLY A 192 -5.07 13.68 13.64
N ILE A 193 -4.90 14.96 13.93
CA ILE A 193 -3.62 15.67 13.85
C ILE A 193 -3.50 16.68 14.99
N VAL A 194 -2.27 16.87 15.44
CA VAL A 194 -1.87 17.96 16.34
C VAL A 194 -1.06 18.96 15.54
N LYS A 195 -1.46 20.23 15.51
CA LYS A 195 -0.64 21.33 14.98
C LYS A 195 0.39 21.72 16.03
N ILE A 196 1.68 21.69 15.70
CA ILE A 196 2.73 22.07 16.67
C ILE A 196 2.75 23.58 16.90
N LYS A 197 2.88 23.97 18.18
CA LYS A 197 3.13 25.35 18.59
C LYS A 197 4.59 25.71 18.32
N LYS A 198 4.83 26.73 17.49
CA LYS A 198 6.18 27.26 17.23
C LYS A 198 6.61 28.26 18.30
#